data_AF-A0ABD0QJP1-F1
#
_entry.id   AF-A0ABD0QJP1-F1
#
_cell.length_a   1.000
_cell.length_b   1.000
_cell.length_c   1.000
_cell.angle_alpha   90.00
_cell.angle_beta   90.00
_cell.angle_gamma   90.00
#
_symmetry.space_group_name_H-M   'P 1'
#
loop_
_entity.id
_entity.type
_entity.pdbx_description
1 polymer ?
#
loop_
_entity_poly.entity_id
_entity_poly.type
_entity_poly.pdbx_seq_one_letter_code
_entity_poly.pdbx_strand_id
1 'polypeptide(L)'
;GEVLKTPQGVLLKTLTKADAGLYHCLATENNFKHTLARVSLRILDRDIAVALTTPDEEEEASRRHHKNHQQHPAPPTPALLLEPEMRLIQQYCRSYWEQLTAGGNSQADLPRRANRRHTEALKASG
;
A
#
# COMPACT_ATOMS: atom_id res chain seq x y z
N GLY A 1 25.18 11.63 3.92
CA GLY A 1 24.26 12.56 3.25
C GLY A 1 23.69 13.58 4.22
N GLU A 2 22.78 14.45 3.76
CA GLU A 2 22.02 15.34 4.65
C GLU A 2 20.83 14.58 5.25
N VAL A 3 20.70 14.63 6.58
CA VAL A 3 19.67 13.91 7.34
C VAL A 3 18.65 14.90 7.90
N LEU A 4 17.39 14.76 7.49
CA LEU A 4 16.28 15.55 8.00
C LEU A 4 15.47 14.78 9.02
N LYS A 5 15.18 15.41 10.15
CA LYS A 5 14.25 14.88 11.16
C LYS A 5 12.86 15.40 10.86
N THR A 6 11.89 14.50 10.79
CA THR A 6 10.47 14.81 10.60
C THR A 6 9.66 14.25 11.77
N PRO A 7 8.41 14.69 11.98
CA PRO A 7 7.55 14.09 13.01
C PRO A 7 7.31 12.59 12.81
N GLN A 8 7.41 12.09 11.58
CA GLN A 8 7.21 10.68 11.26
C GLN A 8 8.52 9.86 11.25
N GLY A 9 9.69 10.49 11.38
CA GLY A 9 10.96 9.78 11.42
C GLY A 9 12.14 10.56 10.83
N VAL A 10 12.95 9.87 10.03
CA VAL A 10 14.20 10.41 9.46
C VAL A 10 14.17 10.26 7.95
N LEU A 11 14.53 11.32 7.24
CA LEU A 11 14.67 11.34 5.79
C LEU A 11 16.14 11.58 5.41
N LEU A 12 16.70 10.65 4.64
CA LEU A 12 18.03 10.78 4.02
C LEU A 12 17.82 11.36 2.62
N LYS A 13 18.20 12.62 2.38
CA LYS A 13 17.98 13.27 1.08
C LYS A 13 18.77 12.60 -0.06
N THR A 14 19.97 12.15 0.27
CA THR A 14 20.87 11.44 -0.63
C THR A 14 21.45 10.24 0.09
N LEU A 15 21.68 9.16 -0.64
CA LEU A 15 22.29 7.93 -0.13
C LEU A 15 23.69 7.77 -0.72
N THR A 16 24.67 7.65 0.16
CA THR A 16 26.06 7.30 -0.17
C THR A 16 26.41 6.00 0.54
N LYS A 17 27.39 5.25 0.05
CA LYS A 17 27.81 3.97 0.68
C LYS A 17 28.14 4.11 2.17
N ALA A 18 28.61 5.28 2.61
CA ALA A 18 28.90 5.58 4.01
C ALA A 18 27.66 5.68 4.91
N ASP A 19 26.47 5.88 4.33
CA ASP A 19 25.20 5.89 5.07
C ASP A 19 24.68 4.46 5.36
N ALA A 20 25.33 3.41 4.84
CA ALA A 20 24.95 2.03 5.18
C ALA A 20 25.25 1.70 6.64
N GLY A 21 24.42 0.86 7.26
CA GLY A 21 24.63 0.44 8.64
C GLY A 21 23.36 0.15 9.42
N LEU A 22 23.49 0.03 10.74
CA LEU A 22 22.40 -0.26 11.66
C LEU A 22 21.86 1.01 12.31
N TYR A 23 20.59 1.33 12.02
CA TYR A 23 19.86 2.45 12.58
C TYR A 23 19.03 2.00 13.78
N HIS A 24 19.03 2.82 14.83
CA HIS A 24 18.28 2.58 16.05
C HIS A 24 17.24 3.69 16.21
N CYS A 25 15.96 3.30 16.24
CA CYS A 25 14.90 4.19 16.68
C CYS A 25 14.81 4.11 18.20
N LEU A 26 15.05 5.22 18.90
CA LEU A 26 15.06 5.30 20.36
C LEU A 26 13.91 6.19 20.84
N ALA A 27 13.18 5.74 21.84
CA ALA A 27 12.27 6.58 22.61
C ALA A 27 12.82 6.79 24.02
N THR A 28 12.58 7.98 24.57
CA THR A 28 12.99 8.34 25.93
C THR A 28 11.74 8.64 26.76
N GLU A 29 11.54 7.89 27.83
CA GLU A 29 10.46 8.11 28.80
C GLU A 29 11.08 8.16 30.20
N ASN A 30 10.83 9.22 30.97
CA ASN A 30 11.39 9.40 32.33
C ASN A 30 12.93 9.21 32.40
N ASN A 31 13.66 9.69 31.38
CA ASN A 31 15.11 9.50 31.20
C ASN A 31 15.56 8.07 30.89
N PHE A 32 14.64 7.12 30.75
CA PHE A 32 14.93 5.78 30.25
C PHE A 32 14.89 5.76 28.73
N LYS A 33 16.01 5.41 28.10
CA LYS A 33 16.10 5.22 26.65
C LYS A 33 15.85 3.76 26.32
N HIS A 34 14.86 3.50 25.47
CA HIS A 34 14.60 2.16 24.95
C HIS A 34 14.58 2.16 23.43
N THR A 35 14.98 1.03 22.83
CA THR A 35 15.00 0.86 21.39
C THR A 35 13.63 0.39 20.91
N LEU A 36 12.98 1.20 20.09
CA LEU A 36 11.70 0.87 19.44
C LEU A 36 11.89 -0.02 18.22
N ALA A 37 12.94 0.25 17.42
CA ALA A 37 13.19 -0.48 16.18
C ALA A 37 14.68 -0.47 15.82
N ARG A 38 15.11 -1.53 15.13
CA ARG A 38 16.45 -1.70 14.58
C ARG A 38 16.32 -1.93 13.08
N VAL A 39 16.91 -1.05 12.27
CA VAL A 39 16.80 -1.08 10.82
C VAL A 39 18.19 -1.19 10.20
N SER A 40 18.45 -2.25 9.45
CA SER A 40 19.70 -2.43 8.72
C SER A 40 19.57 -1.83 7.32
N LEU A 41 20.26 -0.73 7.04
CA LEU A 41 20.33 -0.12 5.73
C LEU A 41 21.52 -0.69 4.94
N ARG A 42 21.23 -1.31 3.79
CA ARG A 42 22.25 -1.73 2.81
C ARG A 42 22.04 -0.94 1.53
N ILE A 43 23.15 -0.48 0.93
CA ILE A 43 23.12 0.33 -0.29
C ILE A 43 23.74 -0.49 -1.42
N LEU A 44 22.89 -0.90 -2.36
CA LEU A 44 23.29 -1.64 -3.54
C LEU A 44 23.79 -0.69 -4.62
N ASP A 45 24.71 -1.19 -5.45
CA ASP A 45 25.06 -0.50 -6.68
C ASP A 45 23.91 -0.58 -7.67
N ARG A 46 23.86 0.40 -8.57
CA ARG A 46 22.74 0.54 -9.52
C ARG A 46 22.51 -0.73 -10.32
N ASP A 47 23.57 -1.33 -10.84
CA ASP A 47 23.49 -2.49 -11.73
C ASP A 47 22.91 -3.72 -11.00
N ILE A 48 23.28 -3.90 -9.73
CA ILE A 48 22.72 -4.94 -8.87
C ILE A 48 21.25 -4.66 -8.58
N ALA A 49 20.90 -3.42 -8.24
CA ALA A 49 19.52 -3.05 -7.96
C ALA A 49 18.62 -3.26 -9.19
N VAL A 50 19.10 -2.93 -10.39
CA VAL A 50 18.39 -3.18 -11.65
C VAL A 50 18.20 -4.68 -11.85
N ALA A 51 19.26 -5.48 -11.77
CA ALA A 51 19.17 -6.94 -11.96
C ALA A 51 18.19 -7.62 -10.99
N LEU A 52 18.07 -7.13 -9.75
CA LEU A 52 17.15 -7.68 -8.75
C LEU A 52 15.70 -7.20 -8.89
N THR A 53 15.47 -6.12 -9.64
CA THR A 53 14.13 -5.51 -9.79
C THR A 53 13.56 -5.68 -11.19
N THR A 54 14.37 -6.06 -12.17
CA THR A 54 13.90 -6.48 -13.48
C THR A 54 13.16 -7.81 -13.34
N PRO A 55 11.87 -7.88 -13.76
CA PRO A 55 11.14 -9.14 -13.75
C PRO A 55 11.80 -10.12 -14.72
N ASP A 56 11.90 -11.38 -14.31
CA ASP A 56 12.49 -12.43 -15.13
C ASP A 56 11.55 -12.76 -16.30
N GLU A 57 11.95 -12.43 -17.53
CA GLU A 57 11.12 -12.66 -18.71
C GLU A 57 10.89 -14.18 -18.98
N GLU A 58 11.71 -15.04 -18.39
CA GLU A 58 11.64 -16.49 -18.54
C GLU A 58 10.48 -17.14 -17.74
N GLU A 59 10.01 -16.49 -16.66
CA GLU A 59 8.84 -16.97 -15.89
C GLU A 59 7.53 -16.77 -16.67
N GLU A 60 7.44 -15.75 -17.52
CA GLU A 60 6.30 -15.50 -18.40
C GLU A 60 6.22 -16.50 -19.56
N ALA A 61 7.36 -16.95 -20.10
CA ALA A 61 7.40 -17.97 -21.16
C ALA A 61 7.01 -19.36 -20.62
N SER A 62 7.42 -19.69 -19.40
CA SER A 62 7.11 -20.94 -18.71
C SER A 62 5.62 -21.03 -18.32
N ARG A 63 5.02 -19.92 -17.88
CA ARG A 63 3.57 -19.82 -17.63
C ARG A 63 2.72 -19.93 -18.90
N ARG A 64 3.27 -19.54 -20.06
CA ARG A 64 2.59 -19.67 -21.37
C ARG A 64 2.71 -21.09 -21.94
N HIS A 65 3.83 -21.77 -21.76
CA HIS A 65 4.01 -23.15 -22.25
C HIS A 65 3.20 -24.18 -21.45
N HIS A 66 3.03 -24.00 -20.13
CA HIS A 66 2.16 -24.90 -19.35
C HIS A 66 0.66 -24.69 -19.56
N LYS A 67 0.22 -23.57 -20.14
CA LYS A 67 -1.19 -23.32 -20.44
C LYS A 67 -1.69 -24.00 -21.72
N ASN A 68 -0.81 -24.53 -22.56
CA ASN A 68 -1.21 -25.04 -23.88
C ASN A 68 -1.61 -26.53 -23.90
N HIS A 69 -1.59 -27.23 -22.76
CA HIS A 69 -1.91 -28.67 -22.75
C HIS A 69 -2.88 -29.16 -21.65
N GLN A 70 -3.56 -28.27 -20.94
CA GLN A 70 -4.63 -28.69 -20.03
C GLN A 70 -5.90 -27.87 -20.25
N GLN A 71 -6.89 -28.49 -20.89
CA GLN A 71 -8.28 -28.07 -20.80
C GLN A 71 -8.73 -28.23 -19.35
N HIS A 72 -8.46 -27.22 -18.52
CA HIS A 72 -9.07 -27.08 -17.20
C HIS A 72 -10.38 -26.28 -17.33
N PRO A 73 -11.41 -26.60 -16.53
CA PRO A 73 -12.62 -25.79 -16.43
C PRO A 73 -12.25 -24.36 -16.07
N ALA A 74 -12.99 -23.39 -16.62
CA ALA A 74 -12.77 -21.96 -16.38
C ALA A 74 -12.57 -21.67 -14.87
N PRO A 75 -11.53 -20.90 -14.48
CA PRO A 75 -11.36 -20.52 -13.08
C PRO A 75 -12.56 -19.68 -12.63
N PRO A 76 -13.10 -19.89 -11.42
CA PRO A 76 -14.20 -19.09 -10.93
C PRO A 76 -13.75 -17.62 -10.86
N THR A 77 -14.59 -16.73 -11.37
CA THR A 77 -14.37 -15.29 -11.34
C THR A 77 -14.08 -14.85 -9.90
N PRO A 78 -13.03 -14.04 -9.62
CA PRO A 78 -12.59 -13.71 -8.26
C PRO A 78 -13.67 -13.03 -7.40
N ALA A 79 -14.73 -12.49 -8.02
CA ALA A 79 -15.89 -11.94 -7.34
C ALA A 79 -16.76 -12.98 -6.60
N LEU A 80 -16.67 -14.26 -6.96
CA LEU A 80 -17.43 -15.35 -6.33
C LEU A 80 -16.78 -15.88 -5.05
N LEU A 81 -15.50 -15.55 -4.82
CA LEU A 81 -14.69 -16.05 -3.69
C LEU A 81 -14.64 -15.07 -2.51
N LEU A 82 -15.31 -13.93 -2.63
CA LEU A 82 -15.32 -12.87 -1.62
C LEU A 82 -16.59 -12.99 -0.77
N GLU A 83 -16.43 -12.87 0.55
CA GLU A 83 -17.56 -12.69 1.46
C GLU A 83 -18.46 -11.53 1.02
N PRO A 84 -19.78 -11.57 1.31
CA PRO A 84 -20.74 -10.61 0.79
C PRO A 84 -20.38 -9.15 1.09
N GLU A 85 -19.76 -8.87 2.23
CA GLU A 85 -19.29 -7.53 2.60
C GLU A 85 -18.13 -7.05 1.71
N MET A 86 -17.20 -7.95 1.39
CA MET A 86 -16.05 -7.65 0.53
C MET A 86 -16.44 -7.44 -0.94
N ARG A 87 -17.51 -8.11 -1.39
CA ARG A 87 -18.10 -7.90 -2.73
C ARG A 87 -18.67 -6.49 -2.88
N LEU A 88 -19.30 -5.96 -1.84
CA LEU A 88 -19.86 -4.61 -1.85
C LEU A 88 -18.76 -3.54 -1.98
N ILE A 89 -17.64 -3.73 -1.26
CA ILE A 89 -16.46 -2.86 -1.35
C ILE A 89 -15.90 -2.87 -2.77
N GLN A 90 -15.75 -4.04 -3.40
CA GLN A 90 -15.28 -4.12 -4.79
C GLN A 90 -16.21 -3.42 -5.78
N GLN A 91 -17.53 -3.57 -5.61
CA GLN A 91 -18.50 -2.90 -6.46
C GLN A 91 -18.42 -1.38 -6.31
N TYR A 92 -18.28 -0.88 -5.07
CA TYR A 92 -18.11 0.54 -4.80
C TYR A 92 -16.83 1.09 -5.42
N CYS A 93 -15.70 0.41 -5.22
CA CYS A 93 -14.44 0.84 -5.82
C CYS A 93 -14.55 0.87 -7.35
N ARG A 94 -15.16 -0.15 -7.96
CA ARG A 94 -15.32 -0.22 -9.42
C ARG A 94 -16.14 0.93 -9.96
N SER A 95 -17.32 1.19 -9.38
CA SER A 95 -18.19 2.29 -9.83
C SER A 95 -17.56 3.67 -9.60
N TYR A 96 -16.82 3.85 -8.50
CA TYR A 96 -16.07 5.07 -8.24
C TYR A 96 -14.98 5.32 -9.29
N TRP A 97 -14.21 4.28 -9.63
CA TRP A 97 -13.19 4.37 -10.68
C TRP A 97 -13.80 4.64 -12.06
N GLU A 98 -14.90 3.97 -12.41
CA GLU A 98 -15.61 4.20 -13.68
C GLU A 98 -16.07 5.66 -13.79
N GLN A 99 -16.64 6.25 -12.73
CA GLN A 99 -17.03 7.66 -12.70
C GLN A 99 -15.85 8.62 -12.91
N LEU A 100 -14.70 8.34 -12.30
CA LEU A 100 -13.49 9.14 -12.48
C LEU A 100 -12.94 9.05 -13.91
N THR A 101 -12.99 7.87 -14.51
CA THR A 101 -12.46 7.62 -15.87
C THR A 101 -13.40 8.08 -16.99
N ALA A 102 -14.71 8.05 -16.77
CA ALA A 102 -15.72 8.48 -17.74
C ALA A 102 -15.98 9.99 -17.73
N GLY A 103 -15.60 10.69 -16.65
CA GLY A 103 -15.88 12.12 -16.41
C GLY A 103 -14.97 13.13 -17.12
N GLY A 104 -14.36 12.78 -18.25
CA GLY A 104 -13.51 13.67 -19.04
C GLY A 104 -14.23 14.74 -19.86
N ASN A 105 -15.41 15.21 -19.42
CA ASN A 105 -16.07 16.47 -19.84
C ASN A 105 -17.53 16.53 -19.33
N SER A 106 -17.75 16.77 -18.04
CA SER A 106 -18.88 17.59 -17.54
C SER A 106 -18.85 17.68 -16.02
N GLN A 107 -18.74 18.91 -15.55
CA GLN A 107 -18.93 19.31 -14.16
C GLN A 107 -20.40 19.07 -13.77
N ALA A 108 -20.72 17.91 -13.20
CA ALA A 108 -22.02 17.67 -12.55
C ALA A 108 -21.92 16.58 -11.47
N ASP A 109 -22.28 16.97 -10.25
CA ASP A 109 -22.63 16.16 -9.08
C ASP A 109 -21.61 15.14 -8.53
N LEU A 110 -20.59 15.65 -7.83
CA LEU A 110 -20.03 14.92 -6.67
C LEU A 110 -21.08 14.97 -5.54
N PRO A 111 -21.47 13.83 -4.92
CA PRO A 111 -22.40 13.85 -3.81
C PRO A 111 -21.79 14.66 -2.66
N ARG A 112 -22.45 15.78 -2.32
CA ARG A 112 -22.11 16.64 -1.19
C ARG A 112 -22.02 15.76 0.05
N ARG A 113 -20.84 15.68 0.66
CA ARG A 113 -20.59 14.97 1.92
C ARG A 113 -21.47 15.60 3.00
N ALA A 114 -22.66 15.03 3.23
CA ALA A 114 -23.53 15.47 4.32
C ALA A 114 -22.84 15.04 5.63
N ASN A 115 -22.30 16.02 6.34
CA ASN A 115 -21.64 15.80 7.63
C ASN A 115 -22.73 15.43 8.65
N ARG A 116 -23.04 14.14 8.75
CA ARG A 116 -24.06 13.61 9.65
C ARG A 116 -23.52 13.69 11.08
N ARG A 117 -23.86 14.77 11.79
CA ARG A 117 -23.64 14.88 13.24
C ARG A 117 -24.38 13.72 13.90
N HIS A 118 -23.66 12.86 14.62
CA HIS A 118 -24.24 11.87 15.50
C HIS A 118 -24.93 12.59 16.66
N THR A 119 -26.24 12.38 16.82
CA THR A 119 -26.93 12.64 18.08
C THR A 119 -26.74 11.42 18.96
N GLU A 120 -25.88 11.51 19.97
CA GLU A 120 -25.83 10.51 21.04
C GLU A 120 -27.00 10.75 21.98
N ALA A 121 -27.97 9.84 21.95
CA ALA A 121 -28.97 9.71 23.00
C ALA A 121 -28.34 8.96 24.19
N LEU A 122 -27.93 9.69 25.22
CA LEU A 122 -27.60 9.10 26.52
C LEU A 122 -28.80 9.28 27.45
N LYS A 123 -29.50 8.16 27.68
CA LYS A 123 -30.32 7.94 28.88
C LYS A 123 -29.41 7.98 30.11
N ALA A 124 -29.76 8.77 31.11
CA ALA A 124 -29.29 8.57 32.47
C ALA A 124 -30.47 8.64 33.43
N SER A 125 -30.57 7.59 34.25
CA SER A 125 -31.59 7.32 35.24
C SER A 125 -31.75 8.42 36.30
N GLY A 126 -32.98 8.60 36.77
CA GLY A 126 -33.35 9.21 38.05
C GLY A 126 -34.55 8.46 38.59
#